data_AF-A0A975QYP7-F1
#
_entry.id   AF-A0A975QYP7-F1
#
_cell.length_a   1.000
_cell.length_b   1.000
_cell.length_c   1.000
_cell.angle_alpha   90.00
_cell.angle_beta   90.00
_cell.angle_gamma   90.00
#
_symmetry.space_group_name_H-M   'P 1'
#
loop_
_entity.id
_entity.type
_entity.pdbx_description
1 polymer ?
#
loop_
_entity_poly.entity_id
_entity_poly.type
_entity_poly.pdbx_seq_one_letter_code
_entity_poly.pdbx_strand_id
1 'polypeptide(L)'
;MATKVEKKIRKLKKTKEYRVITFIIVLLLAAIGYFFYTDSIDNVTYSSSQNEDGYYYYVEETEMSNYYYSANDLIGVQLENKLSDIINSNFQAVSYNDARVYLIDADASLEDQNKIYNIYDSSLVDNVWDGGATWNREHVWPNSRLGTDRVSGSEKVKHLTYIT
;
A
#
# COMPACT_ATOMS: atom_id res chain seq x y z
N MET A 1 -78.81 16.71 20.63
CA MET A 1 -78.84 15.61 19.64
C MET A 1 -77.45 15.47 19.05
N ALA A 2 -76.71 14.40 19.38
CA ALA A 2 -75.40 14.14 18.79
C ALA A 2 -75.44 12.74 18.15
N THR A 3 -75.43 12.69 16.82
CA THR A 3 -75.43 11.46 16.03
C THR A 3 -74.02 10.88 16.00
N LYS A 4 -73.84 9.74 16.68
CA LYS A 4 -72.59 8.98 16.72
C LYS A 4 -72.42 8.23 15.39
N VAL A 5 -71.54 8.71 14.52
CA VAL A 5 -71.21 8.04 13.26
C VAL A 5 -70.20 6.91 13.55
N GLU A 6 -70.67 5.67 13.59
CA GLU A 6 -69.79 4.50 13.73
C GLU A 6 -69.09 4.19 12.40
N LYS A 7 -67.78 4.42 12.36
CA LYS A 7 -66.94 4.13 11.21
C LYS A 7 -66.73 2.60 11.12
N LYS A 8 -67.52 1.92 10.28
CA LYS A 8 -67.34 0.47 10.00
C LYS A 8 -66.00 0.22 9.31
N ILE A 9 -65.00 -0.24 10.07
CA ILE A 9 -63.74 -0.73 9.52
C ILE A 9 -64.02 -2.09 8.84
N ARG A 10 -64.03 -2.13 7.51
CA ARG A 10 -64.11 -3.39 6.75
C ARG A 10 -62.84 -4.20 7.01
N LYS A 11 -62.95 -5.30 7.76
CA LYS A 11 -61.89 -6.29 7.88
C LYS A 11 -61.72 -6.99 6.53
N LEU A 12 -60.60 -6.75 5.84
CA LEU A 12 -60.25 -7.43 4.59
C LEU A 12 -60.15 -8.94 4.86
N LYS A 13 -60.96 -9.75 4.16
CA LYS A 13 -60.86 -11.21 4.24
C LYS A 13 -59.54 -11.63 3.58
N LYS A 14 -58.65 -12.29 4.33
CA LYS A 14 -57.39 -12.84 3.83
C LYS A 14 -57.68 -14.01 2.88
N THR A 15 -57.86 -13.74 1.60
CA THR A 15 -57.97 -14.76 0.54
C THR A 15 -56.60 -15.35 0.20
N LYS A 16 -56.57 -16.47 -0.51
CA LYS A 16 -55.31 -17.11 -0.99
C LYS A 16 -54.47 -16.13 -1.81
N GLU A 17 -55.12 -15.32 -2.63
CA GLU A 17 -54.50 -14.27 -3.46
C GLU A 17 -53.83 -13.18 -2.61
N TYR A 18 -54.48 -12.72 -1.53
CA TYR A 18 -53.89 -11.76 -0.60
C TYR A 18 -52.60 -12.29 0.05
N ARG A 19 -52.55 -13.60 0.36
CA ARG A 19 -51.34 -14.24 0.92
C ARG A 19 -50.20 -14.27 -0.11
N VAL A 20 -50.51 -14.54 -1.38
CA VAL A 20 -49.52 -14.54 -2.47
C VAL A 20 -49.00 -13.12 -2.74
N ILE A 21 -49.89 -12.13 -2.81
CA ILE A 21 -49.51 -10.72 -3.04
C ILE A 21 -48.64 -10.21 -1.87
N THR A 22 -49.01 -10.52 -0.63
CA THR A 22 -48.22 -10.12 0.54
C THR A 22 -46.83 -10.75 0.51
N PHE A 23 -46.72 -12.02 0.08
CA PHE A 23 -45.42 -12.70 -0.05
C PHE A 23 -44.52 -12.05 -1.11
N ILE A 24 -45.09 -11.66 -2.25
CA ILE A 24 -44.36 -10.94 -3.32
C ILE A 24 -43.87 -9.58 -2.82
N ILE A 25 -44.72 -8.84 -2.10
CA ILE A 25 -44.35 -7.52 -1.54
C ILE A 25 -43.20 -7.67 -0.53
N VAL A 26 -43.25 -8.68 0.34
CA VAL A 26 -42.16 -8.95 1.30
C VAL A 26 -40.86 -9.31 0.59
N LEU A 27 -40.91 -10.12 -0.46
CA LEU A 27 -39.73 -10.42 -1.28
C LEU A 27 -39.16 -9.18 -1.98
N LEU A 28 -40.02 -8.31 -2.51
CA LEU A 28 -39.61 -7.05 -3.12
C LEU A 28 -38.94 -6.12 -2.10
N LEU A 29 -39.52 -5.99 -0.90
CA LEU A 29 -38.92 -5.19 0.18
C LEU A 29 -37.58 -5.76 0.64
N ALA A 30 -37.44 -7.09 0.71
CA ALA A 30 -36.17 -7.74 1.03
C ALA A 30 -35.11 -7.50 -0.07
N ALA A 31 -35.49 -7.59 -1.35
CA ALA A 31 -34.59 -7.32 -2.47
C ALA A 31 -34.15 -5.85 -2.52
N ILE A 32 -35.07 -4.92 -2.26
CA ILE A 32 -34.77 -3.48 -2.16
C ILE A 32 -33.84 -3.21 -0.97
N GLY A 33 -34.12 -3.80 0.19
CA GLY A 33 -33.24 -3.69 1.36
C GLY A 33 -31.84 -4.25 1.11
N TYR A 34 -31.74 -5.38 0.41
CA TYR A 34 -30.46 -5.97 -0.01
C TYR A 34 -29.70 -5.05 -0.98
N PHE A 35 -30.39 -4.48 -1.98
CA PHE A 35 -29.80 -3.54 -2.93
C PHE A 35 -29.21 -2.31 -2.25
N PHE A 36 -29.95 -1.69 -1.32
CA PHE A 36 -29.45 -0.55 -0.56
C PHE A 36 -28.32 -0.91 0.40
N TYR A 37 -28.32 -2.12 0.98
CA TYR A 37 -27.22 -2.62 1.80
C TYR A 37 -25.92 -2.79 1.00
N THR A 38 -26.00 -3.24 -0.26
CA THR A 38 -24.83 -3.36 -1.14
C THR A 38 -24.33 -2.02 -1.67
N ASP A 39 -25.22 -1.04 -1.87
CA ASP A 39 -24.87 0.31 -2.36
C ASP A 39 -24.20 1.17 -1.28
N SER A 40 -24.46 0.91 0.00
CA SER A 40 -23.78 1.57 1.13
C SER A 40 -22.34 1.10 1.39
N ILE A 41 -21.78 0.26 0.51
CA ILE A 41 -20.35 -0.04 0.52
C ILE A 41 -19.66 1.11 -0.22
N ASP A 42 -19.22 2.10 0.54
CA ASP A 42 -18.53 3.28 0.02
C ASP A 42 -17.25 2.88 -0.73
N ASN A 43 -17.18 3.23 -2.03
CA ASN A 43 -15.94 3.11 -2.81
C ASN A 43 -15.02 4.26 -2.39
N VAL A 44 -13.98 3.94 -1.62
CA VAL A 44 -13.13 4.98 -1.04
C VAL A 44 -12.10 5.44 -2.08
N THR A 45 -12.15 6.72 -2.42
CA THR A 45 -11.19 7.38 -3.32
C THR A 45 -9.98 7.89 -2.53
N TYR A 46 -8.77 7.63 -3.01
CA TYR A 46 -7.53 8.17 -2.44
C TYR A 46 -7.62 9.70 -2.29
N SER A 47 -7.40 10.21 -1.09
CA SER A 47 -7.32 11.65 -0.84
C SER A 47 -6.09 11.95 0.01
N SER A 48 -5.25 12.86 -0.45
CA SER A 48 -4.17 13.45 0.36
C SER A 48 -4.69 14.43 1.41
N SER A 49 -6.01 14.56 1.56
CA SER A 49 -6.62 15.47 2.53
C SER A 49 -6.38 14.97 3.96
N GLN A 50 -5.92 15.87 4.81
CA GLN A 50 -5.79 15.65 6.24
C GLN A 50 -7.04 16.18 6.96
N ASN A 51 -7.38 15.59 8.11
CA ASN A 51 -8.34 16.20 9.03
C ASN A 51 -7.70 17.43 9.72
N GLU A 52 -8.49 18.18 10.49
CA GLU A 52 -8.04 19.39 11.20
C GLU A 52 -6.88 19.11 12.18
N ASP A 53 -6.75 17.86 12.62
CA ASP A 53 -5.70 17.39 13.51
C ASP A 53 -4.43 16.87 12.76
N GLY A 54 -4.42 16.92 11.43
CA GLY A 54 -3.28 16.51 10.59
C GLY A 54 -3.20 15.01 10.27
N TYR A 55 -4.18 14.21 10.67
CA TYR A 55 -4.26 12.80 10.33
C TYR A 55 -4.86 12.60 8.94
N TYR A 56 -4.28 11.70 8.17
CA TYR A 56 -4.86 11.25 6.90
C TYR A 56 -6.12 10.42 7.17
N TYR A 57 -7.15 10.59 6.33
CA TYR A 57 -8.32 9.72 6.38
C TYR A 57 -7.91 8.28 6.07
N TYR A 58 -8.24 7.34 6.97
CA TYR A 58 -8.05 5.92 6.72
C TYR A 58 -9.02 5.44 5.64
N VAL A 59 -8.52 4.61 4.73
CA VAL A 59 -9.29 3.98 3.65
C VAL A 59 -9.32 2.48 3.92
N GLU A 60 -10.51 1.87 3.91
CA GLU A 60 -10.67 0.42 4.13
C GLU A 60 -10.27 -0.42 2.92
N GLU A 61 -10.22 0.14 1.71
CA GLU A 61 -9.98 -0.64 0.48
C GLU A 61 -8.73 -0.17 -0.25
N THR A 62 -7.61 -0.87 -0.04
CA THR A 62 -6.47 -0.77 -0.96
C THR A 62 -6.77 -1.63 -2.18
N GLU A 63 -6.55 -1.13 -3.38
CA GLU A 63 -6.61 -1.93 -4.61
C GLU A 63 -5.77 -3.22 -4.51
N MET A 64 -6.25 -4.34 -5.06
CA MET A 64 -5.50 -5.62 -5.10
C MET A 64 -4.09 -5.49 -5.69
N SER A 65 -3.85 -4.44 -6.48
CA SER A 65 -2.58 -4.12 -7.12
C SER A 65 -1.61 -3.33 -6.23
N ASN A 66 -2.03 -2.86 -5.05
CA ASN A 66 -1.18 -2.08 -4.15
C ASN A 66 -0.03 -2.94 -3.62
N TYR A 67 1.18 -2.36 -3.60
CA TYR A 67 2.42 -3.02 -3.16
C TYR A 67 2.29 -3.69 -1.77
N TYR A 68 1.53 -3.08 -0.86
CA TYR A 68 1.30 -3.63 0.49
C TYR A 68 -0.06 -4.32 0.67
N TYR A 69 -0.86 -4.49 -0.39
CA TYR A 69 -2.22 -5.05 -0.31
C TYR A 69 -2.28 -6.34 0.50
N SER A 70 -1.35 -7.26 0.22
CA SER A 70 -1.35 -8.58 0.88
C SER A 70 -0.97 -8.56 2.36
N ALA A 71 -0.54 -7.41 2.90
CA ALA A 71 -0.25 -7.19 4.31
C ALA A 71 -1.45 -6.66 5.11
N ASN A 72 -2.55 -6.31 4.45
CA ASN A 72 -3.76 -5.86 5.13
C ASN A 72 -4.31 -6.89 6.11
N ASP A 73 -4.90 -6.39 7.20
CA ASP A 73 -5.52 -7.18 8.29
C ASP A 73 -4.60 -8.16 9.01
N LEU A 74 -3.32 -8.24 8.64
CA LEU A 74 -2.31 -9.00 9.35
C LEU A 74 -1.80 -8.20 10.54
N ILE A 75 -1.52 -8.91 11.63
CA ILE A 75 -0.96 -8.34 12.86
C ILE A 75 0.17 -9.21 13.42
N GLY A 76 1.03 -8.60 14.25
CA GLY A 76 2.13 -9.30 14.93
C GLY A 76 3.05 -10.04 13.95
N VAL A 77 3.38 -11.30 14.28
CA VAL A 77 4.30 -12.14 13.49
C VAL A 77 3.81 -12.38 12.06
N GLN A 78 2.49 -12.41 11.83
CA GLN A 78 1.95 -12.59 10.48
C GLN A 78 2.22 -11.38 9.59
N LEU A 79 2.07 -10.18 10.15
CA LEU A 79 2.39 -8.93 9.46
C LEU A 79 3.89 -8.85 9.19
N GLU A 80 4.72 -9.15 10.19
CA GLU A 80 6.17 -9.14 10.07
C GLU A 80 6.65 -10.07 8.95
N ASN A 81 6.17 -11.32 8.94
CA ASN A 81 6.51 -12.28 7.90
C ASN A 81 6.05 -11.81 6.52
N LYS A 82 4.83 -11.25 6.41
CA LYS A 82 4.33 -10.78 5.13
C LYS A 82 5.12 -9.58 4.60
N LEU A 83 5.47 -8.63 5.46
CA LEU A 83 6.32 -7.50 5.09
C LEU A 83 7.71 -7.99 4.69
N SER A 84 8.28 -8.95 5.42
CA SER A 84 9.54 -9.61 5.05
C SER A 84 9.45 -10.26 3.68
N ASP A 85 8.36 -10.98 3.38
CA ASP A 85 8.14 -11.57 2.06
C ASP A 85 8.06 -10.50 0.98
N ILE A 86 7.29 -9.42 1.19
CA ILE A 86 7.13 -8.32 0.22
C ILE A 86 8.48 -7.69 -0.12
N ILE A 87 9.29 -7.34 0.89
CA ILE A 87 10.57 -6.65 0.67
C ILE A 87 11.67 -7.59 0.15
N ASN A 88 11.55 -8.90 0.35
CA ASN A 88 12.55 -9.87 -0.11
C ASN A 88 12.16 -10.55 -1.44
N SER A 89 10.88 -10.52 -1.82
CA SER A 89 10.39 -11.06 -3.09
C SER A 89 10.88 -10.18 -4.23
N ASN A 90 11.68 -10.76 -5.13
CA ASN A 90 12.35 -10.06 -6.23
C ASN A 90 13.39 -9.02 -5.79
N PHE A 91 13.82 -9.04 -4.53
CA PHE A 91 14.92 -8.19 -4.07
C PHE A 91 16.23 -8.62 -4.73
N GLN A 92 16.82 -7.71 -5.50
CA GLN A 92 18.15 -7.88 -6.06
C GLN A 92 19.14 -7.14 -5.16
N ALA A 93 19.91 -7.92 -4.40
CA ALA A 93 20.99 -7.35 -3.60
C ALA A 93 22.05 -6.73 -4.51
N VAL A 94 22.38 -5.47 -4.25
CA VAL A 94 23.49 -4.75 -4.89
C VAL A 94 24.71 -4.85 -3.98
N SER A 95 25.87 -5.16 -4.56
CA SER A 95 27.14 -5.16 -3.82
C SER A 95 27.69 -3.74 -3.72
N TYR A 96 28.64 -3.54 -2.81
CA TYR A 96 29.38 -2.29 -2.73
C TYR A 96 30.14 -1.97 -4.04
N ASN A 97 30.57 -2.99 -4.78
CA ASN A 97 31.16 -2.82 -6.09
C ASN A 97 30.15 -2.45 -7.17
N ASP A 98 28.89 -2.91 -7.07
CA ASP A 98 27.83 -2.56 -8.02
C ASP A 98 27.42 -1.09 -7.90
N ALA A 99 27.59 -0.48 -6.72
CA ALA A 99 27.29 0.94 -6.49
C ALA A 99 27.97 1.86 -7.52
N ARG A 100 29.21 1.55 -7.95
CA ARG A 100 29.93 2.35 -8.95
C ARG A 100 29.26 2.38 -10.32
N VAL A 101 28.48 1.34 -10.65
CA VAL A 101 27.76 1.26 -11.92
C VAL A 101 26.54 2.15 -11.86
N TYR A 102 25.78 2.11 -10.75
CA TYR A 102 24.57 2.92 -10.60
C TYR A 102 24.86 4.41 -10.39
N LEU A 103 25.96 4.75 -9.73
CA LEU A 103 26.36 6.16 -9.52
C LEU A 103 26.69 6.88 -10.83
N ILE A 104 27.12 6.16 -11.87
CA ILE A 104 27.32 6.74 -13.21
C ILE A 104 26.02 7.32 -13.75
N ASP A 105 24.89 6.64 -13.53
CA ASP A 105 23.58 7.09 -14.00
C ASP A 105 22.95 8.09 -13.02
N ALA A 106 23.09 7.86 -11.72
CA ALA A 106 22.45 8.68 -10.69
C ALA A 106 23.06 10.09 -10.59
N ASP A 107 24.38 10.20 -10.74
CA ASP A 107 25.13 11.46 -10.61
C ASP A 107 25.52 12.04 -11.97
N ALA A 108 24.97 11.50 -13.06
CA ALA A 108 25.24 11.95 -14.42
C ALA A 108 24.96 13.44 -14.60
N SER A 109 25.86 14.14 -15.29
CA SER A 109 25.60 15.52 -15.70
C SER A 109 24.50 15.58 -16.75
N LEU A 110 23.62 16.57 -16.61
CA LEU A 110 22.55 16.85 -17.58
C LEU A 110 23.10 17.41 -18.92
N GLU A 111 24.34 17.90 -18.92
CA GLU A 111 24.97 18.53 -20.08
C GLU A 111 25.97 17.59 -20.79
N ASP A 112 26.58 16.65 -20.07
CA ASP A 112 27.52 15.67 -20.63
C ASP A 112 27.39 14.31 -19.92
N GLN A 113 26.84 13.32 -20.61
CA GLN A 113 26.63 11.97 -20.06
C GLN A 113 27.93 11.20 -19.79
N ASN A 114 29.08 11.68 -20.26
CA ASN A 114 30.39 11.10 -19.93
C ASN A 114 30.95 11.65 -18.61
N LYS A 115 30.22 12.53 -17.94
CA LYS A 115 30.63 13.19 -16.71
C LYS A 115 29.62 12.97 -15.59
N ILE A 116 30.12 12.95 -14.38
CA ILE A 116 29.32 12.92 -13.15
C ILE A 116 29.68 14.09 -12.24
N TYR A 117 28.73 14.50 -11.42
CA TYR A 117 28.96 15.48 -10.36
C TYR A 117 29.39 14.78 -9.07
N ASN A 118 30.51 15.20 -8.51
CA ASN A 118 30.94 14.75 -7.19
C ASN A 118 30.02 15.30 -6.09
N ILE A 119 29.60 14.46 -5.15
CA ILE A 119 28.64 14.85 -4.11
C ILE A 119 29.20 15.85 -3.08
N TYR A 120 30.51 15.87 -2.83
CA TYR A 120 31.12 16.73 -1.79
C TYR A 120 31.49 18.13 -2.26
N ASP A 121 31.97 18.23 -3.50
CA ASP A 121 32.51 19.48 -4.03
C ASP A 121 31.81 19.92 -5.34
N SER A 122 30.86 19.11 -5.84
CA SER A 122 30.17 19.34 -7.10
C SER A 122 31.13 19.49 -8.29
N SER A 123 32.34 18.95 -8.18
CA SER A 123 33.27 18.92 -9.30
C SER A 123 32.78 17.96 -10.37
N LEU A 124 33.00 18.34 -11.63
CA LEU A 124 32.61 17.55 -12.79
C LEU A 124 33.78 16.68 -13.22
N VAL A 125 33.63 15.36 -13.11
CA VAL A 125 34.70 14.38 -13.38
C VAL A 125 34.23 13.31 -14.37
N ASP A 126 35.18 12.58 -14.95
CA ASP A 126 34.86 11.48 -15.88
C ASP A 126 34.05 10.38 -15.19
N ASN A 127 33.05 9.85 -15.88
CA ASN A 127 32.21 8.75 -15.39
C ASN A 127 32.92 7.37 -15.40
N VAL A 128 34.24 7.36 -15.63
CA VAL A 128 35.05 6.15 -15.64
C VAL A 128 35.58 5.92 -14.23
N TRP A 129 35.39 4.70 -13.72
CA TRP A 129 35.94 4.31 -12.43
C TRP A 129 37.47 4.22 -12.49
N ASP A 130 38.16 5.04 -11.70
CA ASP A 130 39.62 5.17 -11.68
C ASP A 130 40.27 4.61 -10.40
N GLY A 131 39.52 3.78 -9.66
CA GLY A 131 39.95 3.28 -8.35
C GLY A 131 39.63 4.21 -7.18
N GLY A 132 38.90 5.30 -7.42
CA GLY A 132 38.49 6.24 -6.40
C GLY A 132 39.43 7.44 -6.26
N ALA A 133 40.14 7.78 -7.33
CA ALA A 133 41.11 8.87 -7.32
C ALA A 133 40.44 10.23 -7.60
N THR A 134 39.46 10.27 -8.50
CA THR A 134 38.73 11.50 -8.87
C THR A 134 37.32 11.57 -8.30
N TRP A 135 36.71 10.43 -7.98
CA TRP A 135 35.40 10.37 -7.34
C TRP A 135 35.26 9.18 -6.42
N ASN A 136 34.51 9.37 -5.33
CA ASN A 136 34.33 8.36 -4.31
C ASN A 136 32.92 7.74 -4.41
N ARG A 137 32.82 6.47 -4.01
CA ARG A 137 31.55 5.75 -3.85
C ARG A 137 31.03 6.05 -2.45
N GLU A 138 30.38 7.19 -2.30
CA GLU A 138 30.12 7.79 -1.00
C GLU A 138 28.74 7.39 -0.50
N HIS A 139 28.65 6.24 0.18
CA HIS A 139 27.88 6.08 1.40
C HIS A 139 28.02 4.61 1.84
N VAL A 140 28.89 4.34 2.80
CA VAL A 140 28.83 3.08 3.54
C VAL A 140 28.02 3.39 4.79
N TRP A 141 26.83 2.81 4.93
CA TRP A 141 26.16 2.79 6.21
C TRP A 141 27.17 2.30 7.27
N PRO A 142 27.22 2.91 8.48
CA PRO A 142 28.05 2.36 9.53
C PRO A 142 27.67 0.89 9.68
N ASN A 143 28.62 0.00 9.37
CA ASN A 143 28.42 -1.42 9.60
C ASN A 143 28.41 -1.59 11.12
N SER A 144 27.21 -1.54 11.71
CA SER A 144 27.00 -1.80 13.12
C SER A 144 27.26 -3.28 13.33
N ARG A 145 28.53 -3.60 13.55
CA ARG A 145 29.04 -4.95 13.70
C ARG A 145 28.59 -5.48 15.05
N LEU A 146 27.42 -6.12 15.07
CA LEU A 146 26.99 -6.98 16.16
C LEU A 146 27.85 -8.27 16.23
N GLY A 147 29.17 -8.16 16.04
CA GLY A 147 30.12 -9.27 16.07
C GLY A 147 30.36 -10.03 14.76
N THR A 148 29.90 -9.52 13.60
CA THR A 148 30.07 -10.20 12.30
C THR A 148 31.33 -9.75 11.54
N ASP A 149 31.86 -10.68 10.72
CA ASP A 149 33.03 -10.44 9.87
C ASP A 149 32.80 -9.35 8.81
N ARG A 150 33.91 -8.81 8.28
CA ARG A 150 33.85 -7.79 7.23
C ARG A 150 33.28 -8.39 5.95
N VAL A 151 32.21 -7.79 5.45
CA VAL A 151 31.76 -8.06 4.08
C VAL A 151 32.77 -7.52 3.07
N SER A 152 33.17 -8.35 2.12
CA SER A 152 34.03 -7.92 1.00
C SER A 152 33.24 -7.05 0.01
N GLY A 153 33.94 -6.22 -0.79
CA GLY A 153 33.26 -5.30 -1.71
C GLY A 153 32.38 -5.96 -2.78
N SER A 154 32.57 -7.25 -3.03
CA SER A 154 31.79 -8.07 -3.96
C SER A 154 30.58 -8.78 -3.33
N GLU A 155 30.48 -8.79 -2.00
CA GLU A 155 29.40 -9.51 -1.33
C GLU A 155 28.07 -8.79 -1.49
N LYS A 156 27.03 -9.60 -1.73
CA LYS A 156 25.65 -9.18 -1.89
C LYS A 156 24.87 -9.73 -0.70
N VAL A 157 24.61 -8.88 0.29
CA VAL A 157 23.98 -9.30 1.53
C VAL A 157 22.51 -8.91 1.52
N LYS A 158 21.63 -9.89 1.78
CA LYS A 158 20.23 -9.59 2.11
C LYS A 158 20.18 -9.06 3.54
N HIS A 159 19.56 -7.91 3.73
CA HIS A 159 19.62 -7.17 4.99
C HIS A 159 18.99 -7.92 6.20
N LEU A 160 18.31 -9.05 5.98
CA LEU A 160 17.51 -9.74 7.01
C LEU A 160 17.87 -11.21 7.28
N THR A 161 19.01 -11.72 6.78
CA THR A 161 19.38 -13.13 7.02
C THR A 161 19.87 -13.42 8.45
N TYR A 162 19.87 -12.43 9.36
CA TYR A 162 20.49 -12.54 10.69
C TYR A 162 19.55 -12.36 11.89
N ILE A 163 18.24 -12.44 11.69
CA ILE A 163 17.28 -12.44 12.81
C ILE A 163 16.71 -13.85 12.96
N THR A 164 17.39 -14.68 13.74
CA THR A 164 16.93 -15.96 14.29
C THR A 164 17.40 -16.08 15.72
#